data_AF-A0A847BSA2-F1
#
_entry.id   AF-A0A847BSA2-F1
#
_cell.length_a   1.000
_cell.length_b   1.000
_cell.length_c   1.000
_cell.angle_alpha   90.00
_cell.angle_beta   90.00
_cell.angle_gamma   90.00
#
_symmetry.space_group_name_H-M   'P 1'
#
loop_
_entity.id
_entity.type
_entity.pdbx_description
1 polymer ?
#
loop_
_entity_poly.entity_id
_entity_poly.type
_entity_poly.pdbx_seq_one_letter_code
_entity_poly.pdbx_strand_id
1 'polypeptide(L)'
;MYNFNKLDDQAKTLLHQGLNNLAKTLGGHNFALGLIEAIRAVKPSALTASKCEVVADKVIIKWNKVIFKERINEFEEVLLIYKDSENYDVNFLDIESEKKKKRVVNM
;
A
#
# COMPACT_ATOMS: atom_id res chain seq x y z
N MET A 1 0.94 -10.43 -4.58
CA MET A 1 2.24 -9.73 -4.52
C MET A 1 2.81 -9.73 -5.93
N TYR A 2 2.98 -8.57 -6.57
CA TYR A 2 3.59 -8.49 -7.90
C TYR A 2 4.99 -9.10 -7.86
N ASN A 3 5.34 -9.88 -8.88
CA ASN A 3 6.68 -10.39 -9.01
C ASN A 3 7.58 -9.24 -9.47
N PHE A 4 8.50 -8.78 -8.61
CA PHE A 4 9.44 -7.70 -8.93
C PHE A 4 10.20 -7.96 -10.24
N ASN A 5 10.47 -9.23 -10.55
CA ASN A 5 11.19 -9.62 -11.76
C ASN A 5 10.36 -9.43 -13.05
N LYS A 6 9.05 -9.23 -12.94
CA LYS A 6 8.15 -8.95 -14.07
C LYS A 6 7.91 -7.46 -14.33
N LEU A 7 8.51 -6.57 -13.52
CA LEU A 7 8.40 -5.13 -13.71
C LEU A 7 9.34 -4.65 -14.82
N ASP A 8 8.94 -3.57 -15.48
CA ASP A 8 9.82 -2.84 -16.40
C ASP A 8 10.97 -2.18 -15.64
N ASP A 9 12.10 -1.94 -16.33
CA ASP A 9 13.32 -1.40 -15.72
C ASP A 9 13.13 0.03 -15.21
N GLN A 10 12.24 0.82 -15.83
CA GLN A 10 11.86 2.14 -15.31
C GLN A 10 11.11 2.01 -13.97
N ALA A 11 10.14 1.09 -13.89
CA ALA A 11 9.39 0.84 -12.67
C ALA A 11 10.27 0.29 -11.53
N LYS A 12 11.23 -0.58 -11.84
CA LYS A 12 12.24 -1.05 -10.87
C LYS A 12 13.09 0.11 -10.33
N THR A 13 13.52 1.01 -11.21
CA THR A 13 14.33 2.17 -10.84
C THR A 13 13.54 3.12 -9.92
N LEU A 14 12.28 3.40 -10.24
CA LEU A 14 11.39 4.21 -9.41
C LEU A 14 11.19 3.59 -8.02
N LEU A 15 10.92 2.29 -7.96
CA LEU A 15 10.79 1.57 -6.68
C LEU A 15 12.08 1.63 -5.87
N HIS A 16 13.24 1.44 -6.51
CA HIS A 16 14.53 1.50 -5.84
C HIS A 16 14.81 2.91 -5.27
N GLN A 17 14.53 3.96 -6.04
CA GLN A 17 14.67 5.34 -5.59
C GLN A 17 13.71 5.66 -4.43
N GLY A 18 12.44 5.23 -4.54
CA GLY A 18 11.45 5.39 -3.49
C GLY A 18 11.86 4.72 -2.18
N LEU A 19 12.32 3.46 -2.24
CA LEU A 19 12.80 2.72 -1.08
C LEU A 19 14.05 3.37 -0.46
N ASN A 20 14.99 3.85 -1.28
CA ASN A 20 16.18 4.54 -0.78
C ASN A 20 15.83 5.88 -0.12
N ASN A 21 14.86 6.61 -0.67
CA ASN A 21 14.40 7.86 -0.07
C ASN A 21 13.69 7.60 1.27
N LEU A 22 12.85 6.57 1.34
CA LEU A 22 12.25 6.12 2.60
C LEU A 22 13.31 5.68 3.61
N ALA A 23 14.32 4.91 3.18
CA ALA A 23 15.41 4.53 4.06
C ALA A 23 16.15 5.75 4.61
N LYS A 24 16.44 6.75 3.77
CA LYS A 24 17.08 8.00 4.21
C LYS A 24 16.21 8.77 5.22
N THR A 25 14.90 8.91 4.98
CA THR A 25 14.01 9.64 5.89
C THR A 25 13.80 8.93 7.23
N LEU A 26 13.82 7.59 7.23
CA LEU A 26 13.68 6.78 8.44
C LEU A 26 15.00 6.66 9.25
N GLY A 27 16.10 7.27 8.77
CA GLY A 27 17.38 7.30 9.46
C GLY A 27 18.41 6.26 9.02
N GLY A 28 18.18 5.59 7.88
CA GLY A 28 19.07 4.63 7.25
C GLY A 28 18.38 3.31 6.87
N HIS A 29 19.05 2.50 6.05
CA HIS A 29 18.54 1.21 5.57
C HIS A 29 18.19 0.24 6.69
N ASN A 30 18.96 0.22 7.78
CA ASN A 30 18.70 -0.69 8.91
C ASN A 30 17.35 -0.42 9.58
N PHE A 31 16.95 0.85 9.72
CA PHE A 31 15.64 1.18 10.29
C PHE A 31 14.50 0.86 9.33
N ALA A 32 14.70 1.06 8.01
CA ALA A 32 13.73 0.63 7.01
C ALA A 32 13.53 -0.88 7.00
N LEU A 33 14.61 -1.67 7.11
CA LEU A 33 14.54 -3.12 7.21
C LEU A 33 13.84 -3.56 8.50
N GLY A 34 14.18 -2.95 9.65
CA GLY A 34 13.50 -3.22 10.91
C GLY A 34 12.00 -2.91 10.87
N LEU A 35 11.59 -1.86 10.17
CA LEU A 35 10.18 -1.55 9.91
C LEU A 35 9.50 -2.65 9.09
N ILE A 36 10.14 -3.14 8.01
CA ILE A 36 9.60 -4.23 7.19
C ILE A 36 9.44 -5.50 8.02
N GLU A 37 10.40 -5.80 8.89
CA GLU A 37 10.30 -6.94 9.81
C GLU A 37 9.15 -6.79 10.81
N ALA A 38 8.99 -5.60 11.38
CA ALA A 38 7.87 -5.29 12.27
C ALA A 38 6.52 -5.46 11.56
N ILE A 39 6.38 -4.97 10.32
CA ILE A 39 5.18 -5.18 9.48
C ILE A 39 4.92 -6.68 9.28
N ARG A 40 5.96 -7.46 8.95
CA ARG A 40 5.84 -8.91 8.68
C ARG A 40 5.49 -9.72 9.93
N ALA A 41 5.90 -9.25 11.11
CA ALA A 41 5.62 -9.88 12.39
C ALA A 41 4.14 -9.78 12.79
N VAL A 42 3.42 -8.74 12.35
CA VAL A 42 2.00 -8.59 12.63
C VAL A 42 1.18 -9.62 11.84
N LYS A 43 0.45 -10.48 12.57
CA LYS A 43 -0.46 -11.49 11.99
C LYS A 43 -1.92 -11.12 12.20
N PRO A 44 -2.83 -11.46 11.26
CA PRO A 44 -2.58 -12.11 9.97
C PRO A 44 -1.98 -11.19 8.90
N SER A 45 -2.25 -9.88 8.98
CA SER A 45 -1.63 -8.81 8.17
C SER A 45 -1.59 -7.54 9.01
N ALA A 46 -0.55 -6.72 8.83
CA ALA A 46 -0.43 -5.43 9.51
C ALA A 46 -1.67 -4.55 9.28
N LEU A 47 -2.19 -4.49 8.06
CA LEU A 47 -3.31 -3.61 7.68
C LEU A 47 -4.65 -4.03 8.30
N THR A 48 -4.83 -5.33 8.54
CA THR A 48 -6.06 -5.91 9.12
C THR A 48 -5.98 -6.02 10.63
N ALA A 49 -4.86 -5.65 11.25
CA ALA A 49 -4.68 -5.75 12.69
C ALA A 49 -5.54 -4.71 13.40
N SER A 50 -6.28 -5.15 14.43
CA SER A 50 -7.19 -4.30 15.21
C SER A 50 -6.50 -3.12 15.88
N LYS A 51 -5.21 -3.26 16.18
CA LYS A 51 -4.37 -2.24 16.81
C LYS A 51 -4.14 -1.02 15.92
N CYS A 52 -4.34 -1.15 14.61
CA CYS A 52 -4.10 -0.13 13.59
C CYS A 52 -2.73 0.57 13.72
N GLU A 53 -1.73 -0.17 14.18
CA GLU A 53 -0.38 0.36 14.34
C GLU A 53 0.68 -0.70 14.06
N VAL A 54 1.82 -0.22 13.56
CA VAL A 54 3.07 -0.96 13.49
C VAL A 54 4.12 -0.15 14.23
N VAL A 55 4.74 -0.78 15.21
CA VAL A 55 5.80 -0.18 16.02
C VAL A 55 7.11 -0.87 15.65
N ALA A 56 8.06 -0.08 15.17
CA ALA A 56 9.45 -0.44 15.00
C ALA A 56 10.32 0.48 15.88
N ASP A 57 11.60 0.14 16.02
CA ASP A 57 12.53 0.79 16.97
C ASP A 57 12.50 2.32 16.93
N LYS A 58 12.49 2.92 15.72
CA LYS A 58 12.45 4.38 15.53
C LYS A 58 11.22 4.92 14.82
N VAL A 59 10.28 4.05 14.47
CA VAL A 59 9.19 4.40 13.55
C VAL A 59 7.90 3.80 14.06
N ILE A 60 6.87 4.64 14.18
CA ILE A 60 5.52 4.20 14.50
C ILE A 60 4.62 4.61 13.34
N ILE A 61 3.99 3.63 12.71
CA ILE A 61 2.96 3.84 11.71
C ILE A 61 1.63 3.58 12.39
N LYS A 62 0.71 4.55 12.37
CA LYS A 62 -0.66 4.37 12.85
C LYS A 62 -1.66 4.83 11.80
N TRP A 63 -2.82 4.21 11.78
CA TRP A 63 -3.95 4.63 10.96
C TRP A 63 -5.25 4.54 11.79
N ASN A 64 -6.31 5.22 11.32
CA ASN A 64 -7.48 5.46 12.17
C ASN A 64 -8.48 4.29 12.23
N LYS A 65 -8.58 3.49 11.16
CA LYS A 65 -9.57 2.41 11.05
C LYS A 65 -8.94 1.13 10.53
N VAL A 66 -9.37 0.00 11.07
CA VAL A 66 -8.95 -1.33 10.59
C VAL A 66 -9.33 -1.46 9.11
N ILE A 67 -8.36 -1.85 8.29
CA ILE A 67 -8.62 -2.10 6.87
C ILE A 67 -9.09 -3.55 6.76
N PHE A 68 -10.38 -3.74 6.52
CA PHE A 68 -10.96 -5.07 6.35
C PHE A 68 -10.54 -5.69 5.02
N LYS A 69 -10.44 -7.02 4.99
CA LYS A 69 -10.05 -7.78 3.79
C LYS A 69 -10.96 -7.50 2.60
N GLU A 70 -12.26 -7.35 2.84
CA GLU A 70 -13.25 -6.98 1.82
C GLU A 70 -12.89 -5.66 1.13
N ARG A 71 -12.38 -4.68 1.88
CA ARG A 71 -11.94 -3.38 1.34
C ARG A 71 -10.68 -3.49 0.51
N ILE A 72 -9.76 -4.38 0.88
CA ILE A 72 -8.54 -4.66 0.08
C ILE A 72 -8.94 -5.25 -1.28
N ASN A 73 -9.92 -6.14 -1.30
CA ASN A 73 -10.43 -6.71 -2.56
C ASN A 73 -11.07 -5.64 -3.45
N GLU A 74 -11.83 -4.70 -2.87
CA GLU A 74 -12.39 -3.55 -3.61
C GLU A 74 -11.27 -2.70 -4.26
N PHE A 75 -10.16 -2.46 -3.56
CA PHE A 75 -8.99 -1.79 -4.14
C PHE A 75 -8.35 -2.59 -5.27
N GLU A 76 -8.19 -3.90 -5.09
CA GLU A 76 -7.55 -4.75 -6.10
C GLU A 76 -8.37 -4.79 -7.38
N GLU A 77 -9.70 -4.90 -7.29
CA GLU A 77 -10.60 -4.78 -8.45
C GLU A 77 -10.44 -3.45 -9.17
N VAL A 78 -10.40 -2.36 -8.42
CA VAL A 78 -10.28 -1.01 -8.96
C VAL A 78 -8.90 -0.82 -9.64
N LEU A 79 -7.82 -1.28 -9.02
CA LEU A 79 -6.48 -1.26 -9.61
C LEU A 79 -6.36 -2.12 -10.88
N LEU A 80 -7.06 -3.25 -10.94
CA LEU A 80 -7.10 -4.09 -12.14
C LEU A 80 -7.81 -3.38 -13.30
N ILE A 81 -8.95 -2.75 -13.03
CA ILE A 81 -9.68 -1.94 -14.02
C ILE A 81 -8.79 -0.80 -14.55
N TYR A 82 -8.05 -0.14 -13.65
CA TYR A 82 -7.15 0.95 -14.04
C TYR A 82 -5.91 0.49 -14.81
N LYS A 83 -5.47 -0.76 -14.65
CA LYS A 83 -4.35 -1.29 -15.42
C LYS A 83 -4.72 -1.55 -16.88
N ASP A 84 -5.97 -1.93 -17.14
CA ASP A 84 -6.48 -2.18 -18.49
C ASP A 84 -6.75 -0.86 -19.25
N SER A 85 -6.93 0.25 -18.54
CA SER A 85 -6.92 1.59 -19.13
C SER A 85 -5.50 2.15 -19.18
N GLU A 86 -4.96 2.43 -20.36
CA GLU A 86 -3.59 2.98 -20.57
C GLU A 86 -3.34 4.38 -19.95
N ASN A 87 -4.23 4.87 -19.09
CA ASN A 87 -4.15 6.19 -18.44
C ASN A 87 -3.83 6.03 -16.95
N TYR A 88 -2.68 6.58 -16.54
CA TYR A 88 -2.21 6.58 -15.15
C TYR A 88 -2.78 7.73 -14.30
N ASP A 89 -3.57 8.62 -14.90
CA ASP A 89 -4.13 9.82 -14.26
C ASP A 89 -5.66 9.74 -14.16
N VAL A 90 -6.15 8.70 -13.48
CA VAL A 90 -7.60 8.46 -13.31
C VAL A 90 -7.96 8.53 -11.83
N ASN A 91 -8.97 9.34 -11.52
CA ASN A 91 -9.41 9.53 -10.15
C ASN A 91 -10.18 8.29 -9.67
N PHE A 92 -9.87 7.80 -8.46
CA PHE A 92 -10.58 6.70 -7.79
C PHE A 92 -12.11 6.92 -7.67
N LEU A 93 -12.55 8.17 -7.85
CA LEU A 93 -13.95 8.60 -7.84
C LEU A 93 -14.65 8.53 -9.21
N ASP A 94 -13.94 8.18 -10.29
CA ASP A 94 -14.51 8.15 -11.65
C ASP A 94 -15.26 6.84 -11.98
N ILE A 95 -15.32 5.91 -11.02
CA ILE A 95 -16.03 4.62 -11.17
C ILE A 95 -17.51 4.83 -11.52
N GLU A 96 -17.97 4.49 -12.73
CA GLU A 96 -19.34 4.78 -13.19
C GLU A 96 -20.48 4.36 -12.24
N SER A 97 -20.26 3.33 -11.40
CA SER A 97 -21.24 2.87 -10.43
C SER A 97 -21.30 3.73 -9.17
N GLU A 98 -22.38 4.49 -8.97
CA GLU A 98 -22.66 5.26 -7.74
C GLU A 98 -22.54 4.43 -6.45
N LYS A 99 -22.95 3.15 -6.48
CA LYS A 99 -22.85 2.26 -5.32
C LYS A 99 -21.39 1.99 -4.97
N LYS A 100 -20.52 1.79 -5.97
CA LYS A 100 -19.08 1.61 -5.77
C LYS A 100 -18.43 2.91 -5.33
N LYS A 101 -18.77 4.06 -5.94
CA LYS A 101 -18.29 5.38 -5.49
C LYS A 101 -18.60 5.63 -4.02
N LYS A 102 -19.84 5.40 -3.58
CA LYS A 102 -20.23 5.59 -2.17
C LYS A 102 -19.47 4.66 -1.22
N ARG A 103 -19.16 3.42 -1.62
CA ARG A 103 -18.36 2.50 -0.79
C ARG A 103 -16.90 2.92 -0.66
N VAL A 104 -16.32 3.45 -1.74
CA VAL A 104 -14.94 3.99 -1.74
C VAL A 104 -14.86 5.27 -0.91
N VAL A 105 -15.81 6.20 -1.06
CA VAL A 105 -15.85 7.46 -0.28
C VAL A 105 -16.11 7.20 1.21
N ASN A 106 -16.99 6.25 1.54
CA ASN A 106 -17.31 5.89 2.93
C ASN A 106 -16.34 4.87 3.55
N MET A 107 -15.12 4.74 3.03
CA MET A 107 -14.05 4.03 3.72
C MET A 107 -13.70 4.69 5.06
#